data_AF-F2K782-F1
#
_entry.id   AF-F2K782-F1
#
_cell.length_a   1.000
_cell.length_b   1.000
_cell.length_c   1.000
_cell.angle_alpha   90.00
_cell.angle_beta   90.00
_cell.angle_gamma   90.00
#
_symmetry.space_group_name_H-M   'P 1'
#
loop_
_entity.id
_entity.type
_entity.pdbx_description
1 polymer ?
#
loop_
_entity_poly.entity_id
_entity_poly.type
_entity_poly.pdbx_seq_one_letter_code
_entity_poly.pdbx_strand_id
1 'polypeptide(L)'
;MRLLDNRAQSLAELPEGSFRFEVSRLGQPIAGLKPATEATRNPDYSYDAPSSYVEQRNQAEQIGLTPPQQAVVERLRALTDVDQVAAEAANLPDELRLYAIGAAAFYVGEHQRAVEAFQQLLALPADQRRLRSTWAAYSLGRALFAVSTEAGSGDPVVLQDQARAAFRQARELSISGFSDPLELGIASLGEEARVAYTADDWDSAIGLYAIQNLQGSPVGYSSLLQLAGDLSAQPDERLSELLKSKAVQRLVTAYLLSRVGWWDGEEPSGDKGCSNCCEPTPGTTWTMPIVWRR
;
A
#
# COMPACT_ATOMS: atom_id res chain seq x y z
N MET A 1 10.45 46.35 -13.27
CA MET A 1 9.63 45.36 -14.00
C MET A 1 10.57 44.50 -14.82
N ARG A 2 10.78 43.23 -14.42
CA ARG A 2 11.75 42.32 -15.04
C ARG A 2 11.26 40.85 -15.01
N LEU A 3 9.93 40.68 -14.96
CA LEU A 3 9.27 39.37 -14.82
C LEU A 3 8.72 38.82 -16.15
N LEU A 4 8.75 39.61 -17.23
CA LEU A 4 8.25 39.19 -18.55
C LEU A 4 9.38 38.87 -19.54
N ASP A 5 10.57 39.46 -19.36
CA ASP A 5 11.70 39.29 -20.29
C ASP A 5 12.45 37.98 -20.10
N ASN A 6 12.19 37.26 -19.01
CA ASN A 6 12.89 36.03 -18.65
C ASN A 6 11.97 34.81 -18.58
N ARG A 7 10.84 34.84 -19.31
CA ARG A 7 9.83 33.79 -19.28
C ARG A 7 10.42 32.42 -19.66
N ALA A 8 11.27 32.38 -20.68
CA ALA A 8 11.90 31.14 -21.13
C ALA A 8 12.85 30.55 -20.07
N GLN A 9 13.60 31.38 -19.35
CA GLN A 9 14.52 30.91 -18.31
C GLN A 9 13.79 30.57 -17.00
N SER A 10 12.73 31.31 -16.66
CA SER A 10 11.86 30.98 -15.51
C SER A 10 10.97 29.76 -15.74
N LEU A 11 10.67 29.40 -16.99
CA LEU A 11 9.99 28.14 -17.35
C LEU A 11 11.00 26.97 -17.45
N ALA A 12 12.25 27.23 -17.87
CA ALA A 12 13.31 26.23 -17.90
C ALA A 12 13.83 25.80 -16.51
N GLU A 13 13.63 26.62 -15.47
CA GLU A 13 13.98 26.29 -14.08
C GLU A 13 12.86 25.56 -13.32
N LEU A 14 11.70 25.34 -13.96
CA LEU A 14 10.67 24.45 -13.43
C LEU A 14 10.94 23.04 -13.96
N PRO A 15 10.86 21.98 -13.13
CA PRO A 15 10.84 20.61 -13.64
C PRO A 15 9.48 20.36 -14.32
N GLU A 16 9.26 20.99 -15.48
CA GLU A 16 8.16 20.70 -16.39
C GLU A 16 8.31 19.25 -16.89
N GLY A 17 7.19 18.52 -16.98
CA GLY A 17 7.15 17.19 -17.60
C GLY A 17 7.37 15.97 -16.69
N SER A 18 7.69 16.13 -15.40
CA SER A 18 7.73 14.96 -14.51
C SER A 18 6.37 14.71 -13.86
N PHE A 19 5.73 13.58 -14.18
CA PHE A 19 4.50 13.14 -13.50
C PHE A 19 4.65 13.19 -11.96
N ARG A 20 5.84 12.89 -11.44
CA ARG A 20 6.21 12.97 -10.01
C ARG A 20 5.97 14.36 -9.43
N PHE A 21 6.31 15.42 -10.17
CA PHE A 21 6.10 16.79 -9.75
C PHE A 21 4.60 17.13 -9.70
N GLU A 22 3.82 16.73 -10.70
CA GLU A 22 2.39 17.02 -10.71
C GLU A 22 1.63 16.26 -9.62
N VAL A 23 1.95 14.98 -9.40
CA VAL A 23 1.29 14.20 -8.33
C VAL A 23 1.68 14.64 -6.92
N SER A 24 2.80 15.34 -6.75
CA SER A 24 3.19 15.95 -5.46
C SER A 24 2.18 17.00 -4.98
N ARG A 25 1.30 17.51 -5.86
CA ARG A 25 0.29 18.53 -5.52
C ARG A 25 -1.07 17.95 -5.15
N LEU A 26 -1.27 16.64 -5.28
CA LEU A 26 -2.60 16.02 -5.22
C LEU A 26 -3.13 15.77 -3.80
N GLY A 27 -2.24 15.63 -2.81
CA GLY A 27 -2.63 15.30 -1.42
C GLY A 27 -2.13 16.32 -0.39
N GLN A 28 -2.21 15.93 0.88
CA GLN A 28 -1.54 16.58 2.00
C GLN A 28 -0.98 15.50 2.94
N PRO A 29 0.24 15.64 3.48
CA PRO A 29 0.76 14.66 4.43
C PRO A 29 -0.10 14.64 5.71
N ILE A 30 -0.16 13.48 6.36
CA ILE A 30 -0.88 13.33 7.63
C ILE A 30 0.05 13.78 8.76
N ALA A 31 -0.41 14.75 9.56
CA ALA A 31 0.35 15.23 10.71
C ALA A 31 0.67 14.08 11.70
N GLY A 32 1.92 14.02 12.13
CA GLY A 32 2.40 12.99 13.07
C GLY A 32 2.77 11.65 12.43
N LEU A 33 2.31 11.37 11.21
CA LEU A 33 2.79 10.20 10.46
C LEU A 33 4.13 10.56 9.83
N LYS A 34 5.18 9.81 10.21
CA LYS A 34 6.56 10.06 9.77
C LYS A 34 6.69 9.85 8.25
N PRO A 35 7.66 10.52 7.59
CA PRO A 35 7.98 10.22 6.20
C PRO A 35 8.56 8.81 6.06
N ALA A 36 8.37 8.22 4.88
CA ALA A 36 8.89 6.91 4.52
C ALA A 36 10.42 6.91 4.48
N THR A 37 11.00 5.78 4.86
CA THR A 37 12.42 5.47 4.75
C THR A 37 12.61 4.17 3.98
N GLU A 38 13.82 3.61 3.97
CA GLU A 38 14.11 2.28 3.42
C GLU A 38 13.32 1.16 4.13
N ALA A 39 12.74 1.44 5.31
CA ALA A 39 11.87 0.51 6.03
C ALA A 39 10.47 0.35 5.41
N THR A 40 9.97 1.35 4.66
CA THR A 40 8.69 1.24 3.95
C THR A 40 8.83 0.22 2.83
N ARG A 41 7.97 -0.81 2.84
CA ARG A 41 7.90 -1.81 1.77
C ARG A 41 7.70 -1.13 0.40
N ASN A 42 8.56 -1.45 -0.55
CA ASN A 42 8.38 -1.11 -1.97
C ASN A 42 8.33 -2.39 -2.82
N PRO A 43 7.16 -2.76 -3.39
CA PRO A 43 7.03 -3.95 -4.24
C PRO A 43 7.64 -3.77 -5.64
N ASP A 44 7.94 -2.54 -6.09
CA ASP A 44 8.43 -2.27 -7.45
C ASP A 44 9.94 -2.55 -7.61
N TYR A 45 10.70 -2.61 -6.51
CA TYR A 45 12.10 -3.05 -6.52
C TYR A 45 12.20 -4.56 -6.28
N SER A 46 11.75 -5.41 -7.20
CA SER A 46 12.06 -6.84 -7.09
C SER A 46 11.85 -7.64 -8.38
N TYR A 47 12.76 -7.50 -9.34
CA TYR A 47 12.98 -8.59 -10.31
C TYR A 47 14.00 -9.62 -9.78
N ASP A 48 14.88 -9.25 -8.83
CA ASP A 48 15.99 -10.10 -8.36
C ASP A 48 16.07 -10.31 -6.83
N ALA A 49 15.18 -9.78 -5.99
CA ALA A 49 15.35 -9.86 -4.52
C ALA A 49 14.08 -10.10 -3.67
N PRO A 50 13.28 -11.16 -3.90
CA PRO A 50 12.26 -11.59 -2.93
C PRO A 50 12.82 -11.86 -1.52
N SER A 51 14.13 -12.15 -1.40
CA SER A 51 14.83 -12.39 -0.12
C SER A 51 14.91 -11.16 0.77
N SER A 52 15.07 -9.96 0.20
CA SER A 52 15.37 -8.73 0.97
C SER A 52 14.22 -8.29 1.89
N TYR A 53 12.97 -8.35 1.43
CA TYR A 53 11.82 -7.95 2.25
C TYR A 53 11.50 -8.95 3.36
N VAL A 54 11.64 -10.26 3.07
CA VAL A 54 11.43 -11.31 4.09
C VAL A 54 12.47 -11.15 5.21
N GLU A 55 13.73 -10.89 4.85
CA GLU A 55 14.80 -10.59 5.81
C GLU A 55 14.50 -9.33 6.63
N GLN A 56 14.10 -8.23 5.99
CA GLN A 56 13.73 -6.98 6.68
C GLN A 56 12.58 -7.20 7.66
N ARG A 57 11.52 -7.89 7.24
CA ARG A 57 10.38 -8.26 8.12
C ARG A 57 10.86 -9.11 9.28
N ASN A 58 11.68 -10.13 9.03
CA ASN A 58 12.20 -11.01 10.06
C ASN A 58 13.02 -10.21 11.09
N GLN A 59 13.90 -9.32 10.65
CA GLN A 59 14.66 -8.44 11.53
C GLN A 59 13.76 -7.52 12.35
N ALA A 60 12.78 -6.88 11.72
CA ALA A 60 11.82 -6.01 12.38
C ALA A 60 10.98 -6.76 13.43
N GLU A 61 10.68 -8.04 13.18
CA GLU A 61 9.94 -8.88 14.11
C GLU A 61 10.77 -9.22 15.36
N GLN A 62 12.11 -9.18 15.31
CA GLN A 62 12.95 -9.42 16.49
C GLN A 62 13.08 -8.20 17.41
N ILE A 63 12.66 -7.01 16.97
CA ILE A 63 12.80 -5.75 17.74
C ILE A 63 11.91 -5.79 19.00
N GLY A 64 12.55 -5.56 20.16
CA GLY A 64 11.88 -5.52 21.46
C GLY A 64 11.67 -6.88 22.12
N LEU A 65 12.15 -7.97 21.51
CA LEU A 65 12.02 -9.34 22.02
C LEU A 65 13.28 -9.75 22.78
N THR A 66 13.10 -10.60 23.79
CA THR A 66 14.21 -11.29 24.47
C THR A 66 14.75 -12.44 23.61
N PRO A 67 16.01 -12.87 23.77
CA PRO A 67 16.58 -13.96 22.94
C PRO A 67 15.75 -15.25 22.93
N PRO A 68 15.16 -15.72 24.06
CA PRO A 68 14.24 -16.86 24.04
C PRO A 68 12.98 -16.62 23.20
N GLN A 69 12.39 -15.43 23.27
CA GLN A 69 11.21 -15.08 22.46
C GLN A 69 11.57 -15.02 20.98
N GLN A 70 12.74 -14.48 20.64
CA GLN A 70 13.22 -14.39 19.26
C GLN A 70 13.32 -15.79 18.61
N ALA A 71 13.93 -16.74 19.33
CA ALA A 71 14.09 -18.12 18.87
C ALA A 71 12.74 -18.83 18.66
N VAL A 72 11.74 -18.56 19.52
CA VAL A 72 10.39 -19.11 19.34
C VAL A 72 9.72 -18.48 18.12
N VAL A 73 9.70 -17.15 18.01
CA VAL A 73 9.05 -16.44 16.90
C VAL A 73 9.63 -16.84 15.55
N GLU A 74 10.96 -16.99 15.45
CA GLU A 74 11.62 -17.47 14.23
C GLU A 74 11.14 -18.87 13.84
N ARG A 75 11.05 -19.78 14.80
CA ARG A 75 10.54 -21.15 14.56
C ARG A 75 9.10 -21.14 14.09
N LEU A 76 8.23 -20.35 14.73
CA LEU A 76 6.82 -20.26 14.38
C LEU A 76 6.61 -19.83 12.92
N ARG A 77 7.51 -19.01 12.36
CA ARG A 77 7.43 -18.58 10.95
C ARG A 77 7.65 -19.69 9.92
N ALA A 78 8.29 -20.79 10.31
CA ALA A 78 8.50 -21.94 9.44
C ALA A 78 7.28 -22.89 9.43
N LEU A 79 6.34 -22.72 10.36
CA LEU A 79 5.17 -23.58 10.48
C LEU A 79 4.04 -23.14 9.56
N THR A 80 3.32 -24.11 9.00
CA THR A 80 2.11 -23.90 8.20
C THR A 80 0.85 -24.45 8.86
N ASP A 81 0.98 -25.10 10.02
CA ASP A 81 -0.14 -25.56 10.82
C ASP A 81 -0.42 -24.52 11.91
N VAL A 82 -1.60 -23.90 11.84
CA VAL A 82 -1.98 -22.81 12.75
C VAL A 82 -2.23 -23.31 14.18
N ASP A 83 -2.69 -24.55 14.35
CA ASP A 83 -2.88 -25.16 15.67
C ASP A 83 -1.53 -25.48 16.31
N GLN A 84 -0.57 -25.96 15.51
CA GLN A 84 0.81 -26.13 15.97
C GLN A 84 1.43 -24.78 16.37
N VAL A 85 1.23 -23.72 15.58
CA VAL A 85 1.67 -22.36 15.94
C VAL A 85 1.06 -21.93 17.27
N ALA A 86 -0.23 -22.15 17.48
CA ALA A 86 -0.89 -21.79 18.74
C ALA A 86 -0.32 -22.55 19.95
N ALA A 87 -0.04 -23.85 19.79
CA ALA A 87 0.56 -24.68 20.84
C ALA A 87 1.99 -24.26 21.17
N GLU A 88 2.84 -24.03 20.17
CA GLU A 88 4.24 -23.64 20.38
C GLU A 88 4.38 -22.18 20.87
N ALA A 89 3.41 -21.32 20.55
CA ALA A 89 3.36 -19.93 21.01
C ALA A 89 2.77 -19.76 22.42
N ALA A 90 2.30 -20.83 23.08
CA ALA A 90 1.53 -20.77 24.32
C ALA A 90 2.24 -20.05 25.49
N ASN A 91 3.58 -20.10 25.51
CA ASN A 91 4.40 -19.46 26.55
C ASN A 91 4.90 -18.06 26.17
N LEU A 92 4.54 -17.55 24.98
CA LEU A 92 4.83 -16.16 24.62
C LEU A 92 3.83 -15.21 25.29
N PRO A 93 4.21 -13.93 25.51
CA PRO A 93 3.24 -12.89 25.85
C PRO A 93 2.08 -12.86 24.85
N ASP A 94 0.87 -12.55 25.34
CA ASP A 94 -0.36 -12.62 24.53
C ASP A 94 -0.27 -11.84 23.22
N GLU A 95 0.35 -10.65 23.24
CA GLU A 95 0.59 -9.87 22.02
C GLU A 95 1.35 -10.66 20.94
N LEU A 96 2.44 -11.34 21.32
CA LEU A 96 3.26 -12.10 20.38
C LEU A 96 2.56 -13.39 19.93
N ARG A 97 1.89 -14.07 20.86
CA ARG A 97 1.13 -15.30 20.60
C ARG A 97 -0.01 -15.04 19.62
N LEU A 98 -0.86 -14.04 19.89
CA LEU A 98 -2.00 -13.70 19.04
C LEU A 98 -1.55 -13.21 17.67
N TYR A 99 -0.45 -12.43 17.61
CA TYR A 99 0.09 -12.00 16.33
C TYR A 99 0.61 -13.19 15.50
N ALA A 100 1.32 -14.13 16.11
CA ALA A 100 1.82 -15.32 15.43
C ALA A 100 0.69 -16.19 14.88
N ILE A 101 -0.36 -16.44 15.68
CA ILE A 101 -1.56 -17.19 15.25
C ILE A 101 -2.23 -16.48 14.08
N GLY A 102 -2.51 -15.18 14.19
CA GLY A 102 -3.18 -14.42 13.15
C GLY A 102 -2.37 -14.38 11.85
N ALA A 103 -1.05 -14.22 11.95
CA ALA A 103 -0.18 -14.19 10.78
C ALA A 103 -0.04 -15.57 10.11
N ALA A 104 0.00 -16.66 10.88
CA ALA A 104 -0.02 -18.02 10.34
C ALA A 104 -1.35 -18.33 9.66
N ALA A 105 -2.47 -18.01 10.30
CA ALA A 105 -3.82 -18.16 9.74
C ALA A 105 -3.96 -17.40 8.41
N PHE A 106 -3.52 -16.14 8.38
CA PHE A 106 -3.54 -15.34 7.15
C PHE A 106 -2.68 -15.97 6.05
N TYR A 107 -1.48 -16.46 6.39
CA TYR A 107 -0.56 -17.06 5.43
C TYR A 107 -1.15 -18.30 4.73
N VAL A 108 -1.93 -19.12 5.44
CA VAL A 108 -2.56 -20.32 4.87
C VAL A 108 -3.97 -20.10 4.32
N GLY A 109 -4.47 -18.86 4.36
CA GLY A 109 -5.79 -18.50 3.83
C GLY A 109 -6.95 -18.70 4.81
N GLU A 110 -6.70 -18.99 6.09
CA GLU A 110 -7.72 -18.99 7.15
C GLU A 110 -8.03 -17.54 7.59
N HIS A 111 -8.52 -16.71 6.66
CA HIS A 111 -8.64 -15.27 6.87
C HIS A 111 -9.58 -14.91 8.02
N GLN A 112 -10.68 -15.63 8.22
CA GLN A 112 -11.60 -15.40 9.34
C GLN A 112 -10.91 -15.64 10.70
N ARG A 113 -10.12 -16.70 10.83
CA ARG A 113 -9.33 -16.99 12.02
C ARG A 113 -8.25 -15.93 12.25
N ALA A 114 -7.66 -15.41 11.17
CA ALA A 114 -6.72 -14.28 11.24
C ALA A 114 -7.40 -13.01 11.78
N VAL A 115 -8.60 -12.68 11.28
CA VAL A 115 -9.42 -11.56 11.77
C VAL A 115 -9.63 -11.68 13.27
N GLU A 116 -10.07 -12.83 13.75
CA GLU A 116 -10.33 -13.07 15.18
C GLU A 116 -9.07 -12.89 16.04
N ALA A 117 -7.94 -13.46 15.61
CA ALA A 117 -6.68 -13.34 16.35
C ALA A 117 -6.18 -11.89 16.43
N PHE A 118 -6.25 -11.13 15.33
CA PHE A 118 -5.83 -9.72 15.32
C PHE A 118 -6.78 -8.83 16.13
N GLN A 119 -8.09 -9.08 16.10
CA GLN A 119 -9.06 -8.38 16.94
C GLN A 119 -8.79 -8.63 18.43
N GLN A 120 -8.52 -9.88 18.82
CA GLN A 120 -8.16 -10.22 20.20
C GLN A 120 -6.88 -9.50 20.65
N LEU A 121 -5.87 -9.41 19.78
CA LEU A 121 -4.64 -8.67 20.08
C LEU A 121 -4.92 -7.19 20.32
N LEU A 122 -5.68 -6.55 19.42
CA LEU A 122 -6.02 -5.14 19.52
C LEU A 122 -6.94 -4.82 20.71
N ALA A 123 -7.65 -5.82 21.23
CA ALA A 123 -8.46 -5.72 22.44
C ALA A 123 -7.64 -5.79 23.74
N LEU A 124 -6.36 -6.20 23.70
CA LEU A 124 -5.49 -6.19 24.89
C LEU A 124 -5.29 -4.75 25.42
N PRO A 125 -5.01 -4.58 26.72
CA PRO A 125 -4.62 -3.29 27.28
C PRO A 125 -3.40 -2.69 26.56
N ALA A 126 -3.42 -1.37 26.31
CA ALA A 126 -2.43 -0.70 25.46
C ALA A 126 -0.97 -0.89 25.90
N ASP A 127 -0.72 -1.03 27.20
CA ASP A 127 0.58 -1.31 27.81
C ASP A 127 1.08 -2.75 27.56
N GLN A 128 0.18 -3.69 27.25
CA GLN A 128 0.49 -5.08 26.94
C GLN A 128 0.63 -5.37 25.45
N ARG A 129 0.33 -4.39 24.59
CA ARG A 129 0.35 -4.53 23.13
C ARG A 129 1.19 -3.48 22.40
N ARG A 130 2.37 -3.16 22.93
CA ARG A 130 3.22 -2.08 22.41
C ARG A 130 3.97 -2.44 21.11
N LEU A 131 4.25 -3.72 20.85
CA LEU A 131 5.19 -4.15 19.79
C LEU A 131 4.53 -4.57 18.47
N ARG A 132 3.24 -4.89 18.48
CA ARG A 132 2.49 -5.50 17.38
C ARG A 132 1.14 -4.87 17.13
N SER A 133 0.69 -3.89 17.91
CA SER A 133 -0.59 -3.20 17.62
C SER A 133 -0.66 -2.65 16.18
N THR A 134 0.36 -1.91 15.73
CA THR A 134 0.37 -1.36 14.35
C THR A 134 0.33 -2.47 13.30
N TRP A 135 1.07 -3.56 13.54
CA TRP A 135 1.14 -4.73 12.66
C TRP A 135 -0.19 -5.48 12.61
N ALA A 136 -0.83 -5.66 13.76
CA ALA A 136 -2.12 -6.32 13.88
C ALA A 136 -3.23 -5.51 13.21
N ALA A 137 -3.27 -4.19 13.37
CA ALA A 137 -4.25 -3.33 12.70
C ALA A 137 -4.08 -3.36 11.17
N TYR A 138 -2.84 -3.24 10.68
CA TYR A 138 -2.53 -3.39 9.26
C TYR A 138 -2.95 -4.77 8.72
N SER A 139 -2.63 -5.84 9.45
CA SER A 139 -2.93 -7.21 9.03
C SER A 139 -4.42 -7.54 9.12
N LEU A 140 -5.13 -6.99 10.11
CA LEU A 140 -6.58 -7.08 10.24
C LEU A 140 -7.28 -6.46 9.03
N GLY A 141 -6.84 -5.29 8.57
CA GLY A 141 -7.37 -4.67 7.35
C GLY A 141 -7.24 -5.58 6.13
N ARG A 142 -6.06 -6.20 5.96
CA ARG A 142 -5.84 -7.17 4.86
C ARG A 142 -6.71 -8.41 5.00
N ALA A 143 -6.86 -8.96 6.21
CA ALA A 143 -7.67 -10.15 6.47
C ALA A 143 -9.15 -9.88 6.22
N LEU A 144 -9.70 -8.77 6.74
CA LEU A 144 -11.08 -8.36 6.50
C LEU A 144 -11.36 -8.13 5.01
N PHE A 145 -10.42 -7.51 4.29
CA PHE A 145 -10.57 -7.33 2.86
C PHE A 145 -10.55 -8.67 2.11
N ALA A 146 -9.69 -9.60 2.48
CA ALA A 146 -9.68 -10.95 1.91
C ALA A 146 -11.02 -11.67 2.13
N VAL A 147 -11.54 -11.65 3.37
CA VAL A 147 -12.88 -12.20 3.67
C VAL A 147 -13.97 -11.54 2.83
N SER A 148 -13.92 -10.22 2.62
CA SER A 148 -14.91 -9.51 1.79
C SER A 148 -14.95 -9.95 0.32
N THR A 149 -13.86 -10.52 -0.17
CA THR A 149 -13.72 -10.99 -1.57
C THR A 149 -14.02 -12.48 -1.74
N GLU A 150 -14.20 -13.22 -0.65
CA GLU A 150 -14.53 -14.65 -0.68
C GLU A 150 -16.01 -14.89 -0.95
N ALA A 151 -16.31 -15.92 -1.75
CA ALA A 151 -17.68 -16.27 -2.08
C ALA A 151 -18.45 -16.74 -0.84
N GLY A 152 -19.57 -16.09 -0.53
CA GLY A 152 -20.44 -16.45 0.60
C GLY A 152 -20.03 -15.86 1.96
N SER A 153 -19.03 -14.98 1.98
CA SER A 153 -18.52 -14.36 3.20
C SER A 153 -19.21 -13.01 3.49
N GLY A 154 -20.10 -12.99 4.48
CA GLY A 154 -20.66 -11.76 5.08
C GLY A 154 -21.29 -10.77 4.09
N ASP A 155 -21.43 -9.52 4.53
CA ASP A 155 -21.74 -8.39 3.66
C ASP A 155 -20.41 -7.73 3.21
N PRO A 156 -20.04 -7.81 1.92
CA PRO A 156 -18.78 -7.28 1.42
C PRO A 156 -18.58 -5.79 1.74
N VAL A 157 -19.64 -4.98 1.70
CA VAL A 157 -19.54 -3.54 1.96
C VAL A 157 -19.15 -3.29 3.42
N VAL A 158 -19.81 -4.00 4.35
CA VAL A 158 -19.51 -3.90 5.79
C VAL A 158 -18.07 -4.33 6.07
N LEU A 159 -17.62 -5.45 5.48
CA LEU A 159 -16.25 -5.95 5.67
C LEU A 159 -15.19 -5.01 5.07
N GLN A 160 -15.46 -4.41 3.91
CA GLN A 160 -14.59 -3.40 3.31
C GLN A 160 -14.48 -2.15 4.18
N ASP A 161 -15.60 -1.67 4.74
CA ASP A 161 -15.57 -0.53 5.67
C ASP A 161 -14.79 -0.84 6.95
N GLN A 162 -14.95 -2.05 7.50
CA GLN A 162 -14.14 -2.52 8.63
C GLN A 162 -12.65 -2.61 8.25
N ALA A 163 -12.33 -3.10 7.05
CA ALA A 163 -10.95 -3.16 6.56
C ALA A 163 -10.33 -1.75 6.50
N ARG A 164 -11.04 -0.78 5.92
CA ARG A 164 -10.61 0.62 5.87
C ARG A 164 -10.44 1.22 7.27
N ALA A 165 -11.32 0.87 8.22
CA ALA A 165 -11.19 1.30 9.61
C ALA A 165 -9.93 0.73 10.29
N ALA A 166 -9.59 -0.54 10.03
CA ALA A 166 -8.37 -1.14 10.55
C ALA A 166 -7.09 -0.49 9.99
N PHE A 167 -7.09 -0.09 8.70
CA PHE A 167 -5.98 0.66 8.12
C PHE A 167 -5.85 2.08 8.71
N ARG A 168 -6.97 2.78 8.96
CA ARG A 168 -6.95 4.04 9.73
C ARG A 168 -6.35 3.85 11.12
N GLN A 169 -6.76 2.79 11.82
CA GLN A 169 -6.23 2.46 13.15
C GLN A 169 -4.72 2.18 13.13
N ALA A 170 -4.19 1.52 12.09
CA ALA A 170 -2.74 1.31 11.94
C ALA A 170 -1.97 2.64 11.92
N ARG A 171 -2.50 3.66 11.22
CA ARG A 171 -1.90 5.00 11.20
C ARG A 171 -1.96 5.67 12.55
N GLU A 172 -3.11 5.63 13.20
CA GLU A 172 -3.30 6.22 14.52
C GLU A 172 -2.37 5.61 15.57
N LEU A 173 -2.13 4.29 15.51
CA LEU A 173 -1.20 3.59 16.39
C LEU A 173 0.26 4.02 16.14
N SER A 174 0.66 4.11 14.88
CA SER A 174 1.99 4.62 14.48
C SER A 174 2.21 6.05 14.98
N ILE A 175 1.22 6.94 14.77
CA ILE A 175 1.22 8.33 15.26
C ILE A 175 1.28 8.39 16.79
N SER A 176 0.58 7.49 17.48
CA SER A 176 0.53 7.41 18.95
C SER A 176 1.79 6.76 19.58
N GLY A 177 2.79 6.42 18.77
CA GLY A 177 4.09 5.91 19.24
C GLY A 177 4.12 4.42 19.55
N PHE A 178 3.17 3.63 19.03
CA PHE A 178 3.34 2.17 19.00
C PHE A 178 4.45 1.77 18.04
N SER A 179 5.06 0.60 18.26
CA SER A 179 6.15 0.11 17.43
C SER A 179 5.71 -0.03 15.97
N ASP A 180 6.44 0.60 15.05
CA ASP A 180 6.20 0.55 13.61
C ASP A 180 7.50 0.49 12.78
N PRO A 181 8.38 -0.50 13.01
CA PRO A 181 9.68 -0.61 12.33
C PRO A 181 9.60 -0.96 10.84
N LEU A 182 8.40 -1.29 10.33
CA LEU A 182 8.14 -1.54 8.90
C LEU A 182 7.32 -0.42 8.25
N GLU A 183 7.09 0.67 8.98
CA GLU A 183 6.34 1.84 8.51
C GLU A 183 4.95 1.46 7.97
N LEU A 184 4.30 0.49 8.61
CA LEU A 184 2.98 -0.04 8.25
C LEU A 184 1.89 1.00 8.39
N GLY A 185 2.08 2.04 9.21
CA GLY A 185 1.24 3.23 9.17
C GLY A 185 1.20 3.84 7.75
N ILE A 186 2.36 4.03 7.11
CA ILE A 186 2.42 4.56 5.74
C ILE A 186 1.89 3.52 4.74
N ALA A 187 2.28 2.25 4.88
CA ALA A 187 1.82 1.19 3.98
C ALA A 187 0.28 1.02 3.98
N SER A 188 -0.36 1.26 5.13
CA SER A 188 -1.82 1.18 5.27
C SER A 188 -2.59 2.11 4.34
N LEU A 189 -2.00 3.24 3.91
CA LEU A 189 -2.64 4.16 2.96
C LEU A 189 -2.89 3.48 1.62
N GLY A 190 -1.88 2.77 1.10
CA GLY A 190 -1.98 2.09 -0.19
C GLY A 190 -2.92 0.89 -0.16
N GLU A 191 -2.95 0.15 0.95
CA GLU A 191 -3.91 -0.94 1.12
C GLU A 191 -5.35 -0.42 1.28
N GLU A 192 -5.58 0.66 2.02
CA GLU A 192 -6.90 1.30 2.11
C GLU A 192 -7.35 1.85 0.75
N ALA A 193 -6.42 2.43 -0.02
CA ALA A 193 -6.67 2.91 -1.37
C ALA A 193 -7.10 1.75 -2.29
N ARG A 194 -6.49 0.58 -2.14
CA ARG A 194 -6.84 -0.64 -2.88
C ARG A 194 -8.25 -1.14 -2.55
N VAL A 195 -8.67 -1.04 -1.28
CA VAL A 195 -10.06 -1.33 -0.88
C VAL A 195 -11.02 -0.37 -1.58
N ALA A 196 -10.73 0.93 -1.53
CA ALA A 196 -11.56 1.95 -2.19
C ALA A 196 -11.62 1.74 -3.71
N TYR A 197 -10.49 1.44 -4.34
CA TYR A 197 -10.43 1.19 -5.78
C TYR A 197 -11.25 -0.02 -6.19
N THR A 198 -11.22 -1.11 -5.39
CA THR A 198 -12.05 -2.31 -5.63
C THR A 198 -13.54 -2.00 -5.51
N ALA A 199 -13.90 -1.07 -4.63
CA ALA A 199 -15.27 -0.58 -4.47
C ALA A 199 -15.67 0.49 -5.51
N ASP A 200 -14.84 0.73 -6.53
CA ASP A 200 -15.05 1.75 -7.57
C ASP A 200 -15.12 3.19 -7.01
N ASP A 201 -14.57 3.41 -5.81
CA ASP A 201 -14.39 4.71 -5.16
C ASP A 201 -13.03 5.31 -5.54
N TRP A 202 -12.97 5.83 -6.76
CA TRP A 202 -11.77 6.45 -7.35
C TRP A 202 -11.28 7.66 -6.53
N ASP A 203 -12.18 8.41 -5.90
CA ASP A 203 -11.83 9.61 -5.14
C ASP A 203 -11.00 9.28 -3.93
N SER A 204 -11.49 8.32 -3.14
CA SER A 204 -10.74 7.82 -1.98
C SER A 204 -9.44 7.16 -2.41
N ALA A 205 -9.44 6.34 -3.46
CA ALA A 205 -8.24 5.65 -3.94
C ALA A 205 -7.13 6.64 -4.34
N ILE A 206 -7.46 7.61 -5.20
CA ILE A 206 -6.51 8.65 -5.65
C ILE A 206 -6.04 9.48 -4.48
N GLY A 207 -6.96 9.90 -3.59
CA GLY A 207 -6.61 10.70 -2.42
C GLY A 207 -5.63 9.99 -1.48
N LEU A 208 -5.87 8.71 -1.18
CA LEU A 208 -5.01 7.92 -0.30
C LEU A 208 -3.64 7.64 -0.90
N TYR A 209 -3.55 7.29 -2.19
CA TYR A 209 -2.26 7.15 -2.87
C TYR A 209 -1.49 8.48 -2.98
N ALA A 210 -2.20 9.60 -3.16
CA ALA A 210 -1.59 10.94 -3.15
C ALA A 210 -0.98 11.29 -1.78
N ILE A 211 -1.66 10.94 -0.68
CA ILE A 211 -1.12 11.08 0.67
C ILE A 211 0.11 10.18 0.83
N GLN A 212 0.04 8.92 0.40
CA GLN A 212 1.15 7.97 0.49
C GLN A 212 2.39 8.46 -0.28
N ASN A 213 2.20 9.00 -1.48
CA ASN A 213 3.24 9.63 -2.29
C ASN A 213 3.87 10.83 -1.55
N LEU A 214 3.06 11.67 -0.92
CA LEU A 214 3.55 12.83 -0.16
C LEU A 214 4.27 12.47 1.14
N GLN A 215 3.97 11.31 1.71
CA GLN A 215 4.79 10.74 2.78
C GLN A 215 6.13 10.20 2.28
N GLY A 216 6.44 10.31 0.98
CA GLY A 216 7.71 9.87 0.40
C GLY A 216 7.74 8.40 0.01
N SER A 217 6.63 7.67 0.14
CA SER A 217 6.59 6.27 -0.25
C SER A 217 6.55 6.13 -1.78
N PRO A 218 7.49 5.37 -2.38
CA PRO A 218 7.52 5.15 -3.83
C PRO A 218 6.27 4.39 -4.35
N VAL A 219 5.60 3.62 -3.48
CA VAL A 219 4.36 2.90 -3.81
C VAL A 219 3.22 3.85 -4.16
N GLY A 220 3.13 5.00 -3.47
CA GLY A 220 2.10 5.99 -3.76
C GLY A 220 2.28 6.57 -5.17
N TYR A 221 3.52 6.83 -5.58
CA TYR A 221 3.83 7.30 -6.93
C TYR A 221 3.43 6.30 -8.01
N SER A 222 3.89 5.04 -7.90
CA SER A 222 3.60 4.01 -8.90
C SER A 222 2.11 3.66 -8.97
N SER A 223 1.42 3.67 -7.84
CA SER A 223 -0.03 3.45 -7.78
C SER A 223 -0.82 4.58 -8.47
N LEU A 224 -0.43 5.84 -8.30
CA LEU A 224 -1.06 6.96 -9.03
C LEU A 224 -0.81 6.86 -10.54
N LEU A 225 0.38 6.40 -10.94
CA LEU A 225 0.69 6.18 -12.34
C LEU A 225 -0.17 5.05 -12.92
N GLN A 226 -0.35 3.97 -12.17
CA GLN A 226 -1.23 2.87 -12.55
C GLN A 226 -2.68 3.36 -12.69
N LEU A 227 -3.23 4.09 -11.70
CA LEU A 227 -4.59 4.63 -11.80
C LEU A 227 -4.76 5.58 -12.99
N ALA A 228 -3.75 6.39 -13.33
CA ALA A 228 -3.80 7.24 -14.52
C ALA A 228 -3.85 6.41 -15.83
N GLY A 229 -3.11 5.30 -15.89
CA GLY A 229 -3.20 4.33 -16.98
C GLY A 229 -4.58 3.67 -17.06
N ASP A 230 -5.09 3.20 -15.94
CA ASP A 230 -6.41 2.55 -15.85
C ASP A 230 -7.54 3.52 -16.24
N LEU A 231 -7.45 4.80 -15.87
CA LEU A 231 -8.37 5.86 -16.31
C LEU A 231 -8.29 6.11 -17.82
N SER A 232 -7.10 6.10 -18.39
CA SER A 232 -6.88 6.30 -19.83
C SER A 232 -7.42 5.13 -20.67
N ALA A 233 -7.58 3.95 -20.07
CA ALA A 233 -8.15 2.77 -20.70
C ALA A 233 -9.68 2.64 -20.53
N GLN A 234 -10.32 3.55 -19.77
CA GLN A 234 -11.78 3.54 -19.61
C GLN A 234 -12.49 3.92 -20.91
N PRO A 235 -13.66 3.33 -21.22
CA PRO A 235 -14.53 3.82 -22.28
C PRO A 235 -14.94 5.29 -22.05
N ASP A 236 -15.15 6.05 -23.12
CA ASP A 236 -15.44 7.49 -23.08
C ASP A 236 -16.64 7.84 -22.18
N GLU A 237 -17.71 7.04 -22.22
CA GLU A 237 -18.89 7.26 -21.38
C GLU A 237 -18.54 7.08 -19.90
N ARG A 238 -17.77 6.05 -19.57
CA ARG A 238 -17.35 5.78 -18.20
C ARG A 238 -16.36 6.83 -17.70
N LEU A 239 -15.39 7.20 -18.51
CA LEU A 239 -14.42 8.24 -18.20
C LEU A 239 -15.11 9.59 -17.96
N SER A 240 -16.10 9.93 -18.78
CA SER A 240 -16.90 11.16 -18.63
C SER A 240 -17.63 11.22 -17.29
N GLU A 241 -18.17 10.10 -16.82
CA GLU A 241 -18.78 10.00 -15.49
C GLU A 241 -17.74 10.15 -14.37
N LEU A 242 -16.59 9.45 -14.48
CA LEU A 242 -15.49 9.54 -13.51
C LEU A 242 -14.90 10.96 -13.43
N LEU A 243 -14.82 11.68 -14.55
CA LEU A 243 -14.34 13.06 -14.61
C LEU A 243 -15.22 14.06 -13.88
N LYS A 244 -16.39 13.68 -13.35
CA LYS A 244 -17.16 14.54 -12.42
C LYS A 244 -16.45 14.71 -11.07
N SER A 245 -15.56 13.78 -10.73
CA SER A 245 -14.71 13.86 -9.55
C SER A 245 -13.55 14.84 -9.72
N LYS A 246 -13.29 15.64 -8.68
CA LYS A 246 -12.09 16.48 -8.62
C LYS A 246 -10.80 15.68 -8.53
N ALA A 247 -10.79 14.55 -7.82
CA ALA A 247 -9.58 13.74 -7.66
C ALA A 247 -9.17 13.13 -9.01
N VAL A 248 -10.14 12.59 -9.75
CA VAL A 248 -9.95 12.05 -11.10
C VAL A 248 -9.49 13.14 -12.06
N GLN A 249 -10.16 14.30 -12.10
CA GLN A 249 -9.75 15.44 -12.94
C GLN A 249 -8.29 15.83 -12.71
N ARG A 250 -7.89 15.93 -11.44
CA ARG A 250 -6.53 16.37 -11.09
C ARG A 250 -5.49 15.32 -11.47
N LEU A 251 -5.77 14.03 -11.30
CA LEU A 251 -4.86 12.96 -11.71
C LEU A 251 -4.71 12.87 -13.23
N VAL A 252 -5.82 12.93 -13.98
CA VAL A 252 -5.79 12.95 -15.46
C VAL A 252 -5.04 14.18 -15.96
N THR A 253 -5.29 15.36 -15.38
CA THR A 253 -4.57 16.59 -15.73
C THR A 253 -3.07 16.45 -15.45
N ALA A 254 -2.69 15.94 -14.28
CA ALA A 254 -1.29 15.68 -13.92
C ALA A 254 -0.61 14.74 -14.94
N TYR A 255 -1.32 13.69 -15.35
CA TYR A 255 -0.83 12.73 -16.34
C TYR A 255 -0.67 13.36 -17.73
N LEU A 256 -1.66 14.13 -18.20
CA LEU A 256 -1.59 14.82 -19.49
C LEU A 256 -0.46 15.85 -19.51
N LEU A 257 -0.35 16.72 -18.48
CA LEU A 257 0.71 17.72 -18.39
C LEU A 257 2.10 17.11 -18.37
N SER A 258 2.28 15.94 -17.74
CA SER A 258 3.55 15.22 -17.77
C SER A 258 3.96 14.75 -19.17
N ARG A 259 3.01 14.67 -20.12
CA ARG A 259 3.25 14.25 -21.51
C ARG A 259 3.32 15.42 -22.49
N VAL A 260 2.89 16.63 -22.10
CA VAL A 260 2.91 17.80 -22.99
C VAL A 260 4.33 18.26 -23.34
N GLY A 261 5.32 17.98 -22.49
CA GLY A 261 6.74 18.24 -22.78
C GLY A 261 7.35 17.39 -23.89
N TRP A 262 6.63 16.40 -24.45
CA TRP A 262 7.11 15.54 -25.55
C TRP A 262 6.81 16.10 -26.95
N TRP A 263 6.07 17.21 -27.08
CA TRP A 263 5.66 17.74 -28.38
C TRP A 263 6.71 18.63 -29.06
N ASP A 264 7.85 18.90 -28.41
CA ASP A 264 8.95 19.72 -28.94
C ASP A 264 10.13 18.91 -29.55
N GLY A 265 9.99 17.59 -29.70
CA GLY A 265 10.79 16.82 -30.67
C GLY A 265 12.18 16.30 -30.24
N GLU A 266 12.55 16.33 -28.96
CA GLU A 266 13.76 15.65 -28.48
C GLU A 266 13.44 14.56 -27.45
N GLU A 267 13.73 13.31 -27.83
CA GLU A 267 13.65 12.13 -26.98
C GLU A 267 14.81 12.18 -25.96
N PRO A 268 14.55 12.23 -24.64
CA PRO A 268 15.63 12.18 -23.66
C PRO A 268 16.24 10.77 -23.68
N SER A 269 17.49 10.68 -24.11
CA SER A 269 18.30 9.46 -24.03
C SER A 269 18.54 9.11 -22.54
N GLY A 270 17.58 8.44 -21.92
CA GLY A 270 17.64 8.11 -20.50
C GLY A 270 16.60 7.08 -20.06
N ASP A 271 15.39 7.13 -20.61
CA ASP A 271 14.37 6.13 -20.34
C ASP A 271 14.25 5.19 -21.53
N LYS A 272 14.83 3.99 -21.42
CA LYS A 272 14.47 2.87 -22.27
C LYS A 272 13.03 2.47 -21.96
N GLY A 273 12.09 3.21 -22.54
CA GLY A 273 10.67 2.88 -22.56
C GLY A 273 10.46 1.56 -23.29
N CYS A 274 9.63 0.70 -22.70
CA CYS A 274 9.01 -0.44 -23.37
C CYS A 274 8.31 0.05 -24.64
N SER A 275 8.93 -0.20 -25.80
CA SER A 275 8.40 0.15 -27.12
C SER A 275 7.22 -0.72 -27.58
N ASN A 276 6.61 -1.51 -26.68
CA ASN A 276 5.56 -2.47 -27.04
C ASN A 276 4.21 -2.24 -26.32
N CYS A 277 3.96 -1.07 -25.72
CA CYS A 277 2.70 -0.84 -25.00
C CYS A 277 1.50 -0.41 -25.87
N CYS A 278 1.61 -0.32 -27.20
CA CYS A 278 0.51 0.19 -28.04
C CYS A 278 0.28 -0.53 -29.39
N GLU A 279 0.49 -1.85 -29.48
CA GLU A 279 -0.11 -2.63 -30.58
C GLU A 279 -1.00 -3.75 -30.02
N PRO A 280 -2.28 -3.86 -30.46
CA PRO A 280 -3.11 -4.99 -30.11
C PRO A 280 -2.69 -6.18 -30.97
N THR A 281 -1.94 -7.12 -30.40
CA THR A 281 -1.74 -8.43 -31.01
C THR A 281 -3.02 -9.27 -30.84
N PRO A 282 -3.65 -9.74 -31.94
CA PRO A 282 -4.82 -10.59 -31.83
C PRO A 282 -4.38 -12.00 -31.40
N GLY A 283 -4.81 -12.43 -30.21
CA GLY A 283 -4.77 -13.85 -29.82
C GLY A 283 -4.07 -14.22 -28.51
N THR A 284 -3.87 -13.30 -27.56
CA THR A 284 -3.32 -13.68 -26.24
C THR A 284 -4.37 -13.50 -25.16
N THR A 285 -4.82 -14.61 -24.56
CA THR A 285 -5.66 -14.64 -23.37
C THR A 285 -4.97 -13.90 -22.22
N TRP A 286 -5.62 -12.87 -21.69
CA TRP A 286 -5.16 -12.09 -20.54
C TRP A 286 -5.11 -12.96 -19.28
N THR A 287 -3.96 -13.57 -19.00
CA THR A 287 -3.62 -13.98 -17.64
C THR A 287 -3.20 -12.75 -16.85
N MET A 288 -3.97 -12.44 -15.79
CA MET A 288 -3.70 -11.34 -14.86
C MET A 288 -2.27 -11.40 -14.29
N PRO A 289 -1.60 -10.24 -14.08
CA PRO A 289 -0.24 -10.20 -13.57
C PRO A 289 -0.14 -10.80 -12.16
N ILE A 290 0.92 -11.58 -11.93
CA ILE A 290 1.17 -12.44 -10.76
C ILE A 290 1.39 -11.67 -9.42
N VAL A 291 1.17 -10.35 -9.40
CA VAL A 291 1.26 -9.50 -8.19
C VAL A 291 0.10 -9.75 -7.19
N TRP A 292 -0.93 -10.50 -7.59
CA TRP A 292 -2.14 -10.79 -6.79
C TRP A 292 -2.05 -12.01 -5.84
N ARG A 293 -0.84 -12.56 -5.58
CA ARG A 293 -0.66 -13.62 -4.57
C ARG A 293 0.57 -13.33 -3.71
N ARG A 294 0.36 -12.83 -2.49
CA ARG A 294 1.14 -12.98 -1.22
C ARG A 294 1.08 -11.73 -0.33
#